data_AF-A0A2V6KJ29-F1
#
_entry.id   AF-A0A2V6KJ29-F1
#
_cell.length_a   1.000
_cell.length_b   1.000
_cell.length_c   1.000
_cell.angle_alpha   90.00
_cell.angle_beta   90.00
_cell.angle_gamma   90.00
#
_symmetry.space_group_name_H-M   'P 1'
#
loop_
_entity.id
_entity.type
_entity.pdbx_description
1 polymer ?
#
loop_
_entity_poly.entity_id
_entity_poly.type
_entity_poly.pdbx_seq_one_letter_code
_entity_poly.pdbx_strand_id
1 'polypeptide(L)' 'MAWKQMTNAEENMNDRMTNDRQISELQQEIHDALRVQHPDWVEPDGDCPTCESYESRLAELLGLSSPKDAR' A
#
# COMPACT_ATOMS: atom_id res chain seq x y z
N MET A 1 34.10 6.88 14.72
CA MET A 1 33.62 5.99 13.64
C MET A 1 32.28 5.31 13.95
N ALA A 2 31.80 5.24 15.20
CA ALA A 2 30.48 4.67 15.54
C ALA A 2 29.29 5.61 15.24
N TRP A 3 29.44 6.91 15.46
CA TRP A 3 28.38 7.90 15.28
C TRP A 3 27.84 7.98 13.84
N LYS A 4 28.72 7.77 12.85
CA LYS A 4 28.35 7.77 11.42
C LYS A 4 27.42 6.61 11.03
N GLN A 5 27.44 5.51 11.80
CA GLN A 5 26.57 4.35 11.55
C GLN A 5 25.18 4.55 12.18
N MET A 6 25.08 5.27 13.30
CA MET A 6 23.82 5.53 13.99
C MET A 6 22.92 6.46 13.15
N THR A 7 23.49 7.51 12.54
CA THR A 7 22.74 8.43 11.67
C THR A 7 22.22 7.74 10.41
N ASN A 8 23.05 6.89 9.77
CA ASN A 8 22.62 6.12 8.59
C ASN A 8 21.47 5.15 8.88
N ALA A 9 21.40 4.61 10.11
CA ALA A 9 20.32 3.71 10.51
C ALA A 9 19.01 4.46 10.78
N GLU A 10 19.09 5.63 11.42
CA GLU A 10 17.94 6.51 11.67
C GLU A 10 17.37 7.06 10.35
N GLU A 11 18.23 7.47 9.43
CA GLU A 11 17.84 7.93 8.09
C GLU A 11 17.15 6.83 7.26
N ASN A 12 17.69 5.61 7.27
CA ASN A 12 17.07 4.45 6.58
C ASN A 12 15.71 4.06 7.19
N MET A 13 15.58 4.12 8.52
CA MET A 13 14.33 3.81 9.20
C MET A 13 13.25 4.88 8.88
N ASN A 14 13.65 6.15 8.82
CA ASN A 14 12.74 7.24 8.46
C ASN A 14 12.34 7.20 6.97
N ASP A 15 13.25 6.81 6.09
CA ASP A 15 12.99 6.58 4.66
C ASP A 15 11.97 5.45 4.46
N ARG A 16 12.16 4.31 5.14
CA ARG A 16 11.20 3.19 5.12
C ARG A 16 9.83 3.57 5.68
N MET A 17 9.78 4.24 6.83
CA MET A 17 8.50 4.68 7.41
C MET A 17 7.77 5.70 6.52
N THR A 18 8.52 6.57 5.85
CA THR A 18 7.96 7.57 4.93
C THR A 18 7.45 6.89 3.67
N ASN A 19 8.21 5.95 3.12
CA ASN A 19 7.83 5.18 1.93
C ASN A 19 6.59 4.32 2.20
N ASP A 20 6.53 3.61 3.32
CA ASP A 20 5.36 2.79 3.70
C ASP A 20 4.09 3.65 3.81
N ARG A 21 4.19 4.84 4.42
CA ARG A 21 3.08 5.79 4.51
C ARG A 21 2.69 6.32 3.13
N GLN A 22 3.65 6.70 2.29
CA GLN A 22 3.39 7.17 0.93
C GLN A 22 2.74 6.11 0.06
N ILE A 23 3.12 4.84 0.21
CA ILE A 23 2.48 3.74 -0.52
C ILE A 23 1.04 3.55 -0.07
N SER A 24 0.76 3.60 1.24
CA SER A 24 -0.61 3.48 1.75
C SER A 24 -1.52 4.63 1.28
N GLU A 25 -0.99 5.86 1.23
CA GLU A 25 -1.70 7.04 0.73
C GLU A 25 -2.00 6.89 -0.77
N LEU A 26 -1.02 6.44 -1.56
CA LEU A 26 -1.20 6.17 -2.99
C LEU A 26 -2.21 5.05 -3.27
N GLN A 27 -2.22 3.99 -2.46
CA GLN A 27 -3.21 2.91 -2.58
C GLN A 27 -4.64 3.44 -2.38
N GLN A 28 -4.86 4.29 -1.37
CA GLN A 28 -6.16 4.90 -1.12
C GLN A 28 -6.60 5.83 -2.25
N GLU A 29 -5.69 6.65 -2.79
CA GLU A 29 -6.00 7.52 -3.94
C GLU A 29 -6.41 6.71 -5.18
N ILE A 30 -5.72 5.60 -5.45
CA ILE A 30 -6.04 4.69 -6.56
C ILE A 30 -7.42 4.05 -6.34
N HIS A 31 -7.70 3.59 -5.13
CA HIS A 31 -9.00 2.99 -4.78
C HIS A 31 -10.16 3.97 -5.00
N ASP A 32 -10.04 5.17 -4.46
CA ASP A 32 -11.08 6.18 -4.56
C ASP A 32 -11.30 6.59 -6.02
N ALA A 33 -10.21 6.75 -6.79
CA ALA A 33 -10.27 7.03 -8.21
C ALA A 33 -10.94 5.90 -9.02
N LEU A 34 -10.68 4.63 -8.68
CA LEU A 34 -11.32 3.48 -9.33
C LEU A 34 -12.81 3.45 -9.06
N ARG A 35 -13.23 3.70 -7.82
CA ARG A 35 -14.64 3.73 -7.43
C ARG A 35 -15.44 4.84 -8.14
N VAL A 36 -14.80 6.00 -8.35
CA VAL A 36 -15.40 7.12 -9.10
C VAL A 36 -15.51 6.81 -10.60
N GLN A 37 -14.50 6.15 -11.17
CA GLN A 37 -14.48 5.80 -12.60
C GLN A 37 -15.39 4.61 -12.93
N HIS A 38 -15.56 3.67 -12.00
CA HIS A 38 -16.33 2.45 -12.16
C HIS A 38 -17.44 2.34 -11.10
N PRO A 39 -18.46 3.23 -11.17
CA PRO A 39 -19.60 3.14 -10.25
C PRO A 39 -20.40 1.84 -10.43
N ASP A 40 -20.25 1.16 -11.58
CA ASP A 40 -20.83 -0.14 -11.89
C ASP A 40 -20.22 -1.30 -11.10
N TRP A 41 -19.02 -1.13 -10.53
CA TRP A 41 -18.39 -2.12 -9.67
C TRP A 41 -18.78 -2.01 -8.20
N VAL A 42 -19.47 -0.93 -7.83
CA VAL A 42 -19.95 -0.69 -6.48
C VAL A 42 -21.28 -1.41 -6.31
N GLU A 43 -21.30 -2.38 -5.41
CA GLU A 43 -22.49 -3.12 -5.04
C GLU A 43 -23.48 -2.25 -4.25
N PRO A 44 -24.77 -2.65 -4.15
CA PRO A 44 -25.80 -1.85 -3.48
C PRO A 44 -25.56 -1.61 -1.99
N ASP A 45 -24.77 -2.46 -1.34
CA ASP A 45 -24.30 -2.30 0.05
C ASP A 45 -23.12 -1.33 0.18
N GLY A 46 -22.53 -0.91 -0.95
CA GLY A 46 -21.40 -0.01 -1.00
C GLY A 46 -20.05 -0.73 -1.07
N ASP A 47 -20.02 -2.05 -1.17
CA ASP A 47 -18.77 -2.80 -1.36
C ASP A 47 -18.33 -2.75 -2.83
N CYS A 48 -17.03 -2.93 -3.06
CA CYS A 48 -16.48 -3.03 -4.42
C CYS A 48 -15.48 -4.18 -4.47
N PRO A 49 -15.94 -5.44 -4.61
CA PRO A 49 -15.06 -6.61 -4.60
C PRO A 49 -13.98 -6.56 -5.69
N THR A 50 -14.30 -5.94 -6.83
CA THR A 50 -13.33 -5.70 -7.92
C THR A 50 -12.23 -4.74 -7.49
N CYS A 51 -12.57 -3.66 -6.75
CA CYS A 51 -11.60 -2.72 -6.21
C CYS A 51 -10.68 -3.43 -5.20
N GLU A 52 -11.24 -4.21 -4.28
CA GLU A 52 -10.47 -4.99 -3.29
C GLU A 52 -9.52 -5.99 -3.94
N SER A 53 -9.94 -6.64 -5.03
CA SER A 53 -9.08 -7.54 -5.81
C SER A 53 -7.90 -6.81 -6.44
N TYR A 54 -8.12 -5.59 -6.96
CA TYR A 54 -7.05 -4.75 -7.51
C TYR A 54 -6.06 -4.30 -6.43
N GLU A 55 -6.56 -3.86 -5.28
CA GLU A 55 -5.73 -3.45 -4.15
C GLU A 55 -4.87 -4.60 -3.63
N SER A 56 -5.46 -5.79 -3.47
CA SER A 56 -4.74 -6.99 -3.02
C SER A 56 -3.58 -7.31 -3.95
N ARG A 57 -3.84 -7.31 -5.26
CA ARG A 57 -2.81 -7.55 -6.28
C ARG A 57 -1.75 -6.43 -6.31
N LEU A 58 -2.15 -5.17 -6.11
CA LEU A 58 -1.21 -4.06 -6.03
C LEU A 58 -0.28 -4.19 -4.81
N ALA A 59 -0.83 -4.58 -3.65
CA ALA A 59 -0.04 -4.84 -2.45
C ALA A 59 0.96 -5.99 -2.65
N GLU A 60 0.60 -7.04 -3.39
CA GLU A 60 1.53 -8.11 -3.78
C GLU A 60 2.67 -7.59 -4.67
N LEU A 61 2.34 -6.81 -5.70
CA LEU A 61 3.34 -6.24 -6.62
C LEU A 61 4.32 -5.29 -5.92
N LEU A 62 3.86 -4.59 -4.88
CA LEU A 62 4.68 -3.70 -4.06
C LEU A 62 5.44 -4.44 -2.95
N GLY A 63 5.25 -5.75 -2.79
CA GLY A 63 5.87 -6.54 -1.72
C GLY A 63 5.34 -6.22 -0.33
N LEU A 64 4.18 -5.57 -0.25
CA LEU A 64 3.48 -5.23 1.00
C LEU A 64 2.59 -6.38 1.47
N SER A 65 2.22 -7.31 0.58
CA SER A 65 1.58 -8.56 0.97
C SER A 65 2.52 -9.30 1.92
N SER A 66 2.12 -9.42 3.17
CA SER A 66 2.97 -10.05 4.17
C SER A 66 3.31 -11.48 3.72
N PRO A 67 4.55 -11.98 3.89
CA PRO A 67 4.96 -13.32 3.41
C PRO A 67 4.24 -14.52 4.07
N LYS A 68 3.12 -14.30 4.76
CA LYS A 68 2.47 -15.30 5.62
C LYS A 68 1.62 -16.30 4.83
N ASP A 69 1.28 -16.01 3.59
CA ASP A 69 0.32 -16.82 2.81
C ASP A 69 0.98 -17.61 1.65
N ALA A 70 2.31 -17.74 1.64
CA ALA A 70 3.05 -18.57 0.68
C ALA A 70 3.43 -19.96 1.22
N ARG A 71 2.53 -20.65 1.93
CA ARG A 71 2.73 -22.05 2.35
C ARG A 71 1.64 -22.98 1.84
#